data_AF-A0A4R4L462-F1
#
_entry.id   AF-A0A4R4L462-F1
#
_cell.length_a   1.000
_cell.length_b   1.000
_cell.length_c   1.000
_cell.angle_alpha   90.00
_cell.angle_beta   90.00
_cell.angle_gamma   90.00
#
_symmetry.space_group_name_H-M   'P 1'
#
loop_
_entity.id
_entity.type
_entity.pdbx_description
1 polymer ?
#
loop_
_entity_poly.entity_id
_entity_poly.type
_entity_poly.pdbx_seq_one_letter_code
_entity_poly.pdbx_strand_id
1 'polypeptide(L)'
;MPWWSWRPGSAAGGDQETRSGITVDSTVRVGPPSPRQPGDDCTANDRPGIGDRPPAVAPVTLRRVCDALDLLDVRYLADGDGNLLAMWERHAVLVTLEGPEDEILVMRARPHATVPPDWADRAYRVVNEWNHTRRFCKAYVGDPTERGQLPIYAELQVPLGAGTHDALLVEMLDCGAAVATTFVDWLHDEGALL
;
A
#
# COMPACT_ATOMS: atom_id res chain seq x y z
N MET A 1 23.30 -4.91 8.07
CA MET A 1 22.13 -5.81 7.99
C MET A 1 21.12 -5.21 7.02
N PRO A 2 20.37 -5.98 6.21
CA PRO A 2 19.24 -5.41 5.48
C PRO A 2 18.28 -4.78 6.49
N TRP A 3 17.74 -3.61 6.15
CA TRP A 3 16.81 -2.86 7.02
C TRP A 3 15.43 -3.52 7.09
N TRP A 4 15.13 -4.44 6.16
CA TRP A 4 14.08 -5.42 6.33
C TRP A 4 14.68 -6.60 7.12
N SER A 5 14.28 -6.75 8.38
CA SER A 5 14.60 -7.91 9.19
C SER A 5 13.33 -8.64 9.57
N TRP A 6 13.42 -9.97 9.45
CA TRP A 6 12.44 -11.01 9.75
C TRP A 6 11.76 -10.82 11.11
N ARG A 7 10.44 -11.01 11.19
CA ARG A 7 9.71 -11.18 12.47
C ARG A 7 9.34 -12.65 12.66
N PRO A 8 9.66 -13.28 13.81
CA PRO A 8 9.16 -14.62 14.09
C PRO A 8 7.66 -14.55 14.37
N GLY A 9 6.87 -15.38 13.69
CA GLY A 9 5.47 -15.60 14.01
C GLY A 9 5.31 -16.26 15.39
N SER A 10 4.52 -15.64 16.27
CA SER A 10 4.16 -16.22 17.56
C SER A 10 2.89 -17.08 17.38
N ALA A 11 3.05 -18.40 17.44
CA ALA A 11 1.95 -19.35 17.54
C ALA A 11 1.89 -19.96 18.95
N ALA A 12 0.77 -19.73 19.65
CA ALA A 12 0.11 -20.55 20.68
C ALA A 12 -0.83 -19.62 21.48
N GLY A 13 -2.11 -19.87 21.74
CA GLY A 13 -2.98 -21.03 21.57
C GLY A 13 -3.99 -21.06 22.74
N GLY A 14 -5.30 -21.19 22.42
CA GLY A 14 -6.43 -21.42 23.36
C GLY A 14 -6.97 -20.15 24.05
N ASP A 15 -8.27 -19.87 24.15
CA ASP A 15 -9.46 -20.72 24.08
C ASP A 15 -10.66 -20.01 23.44
N GLN A 16 -11.54 -20.86 22.92
CA GLN A 16 -12.75 -20.58 22.18
C GLN A 16 -13.94 -20.45 23.14
N GLU A 17 -14.62 -19.30 23.13
CA GLU A 17 -15.99 -19.21 23.65
C GLU A 17 -16.86 -18.39 22.69
N THR A 18 -17.71 -19.15 21.99
CA THR A 18 -18.76 -18.72 21.09
C THR A 18 -19.84 -17.92 21.81
N ARG A 19 -20.11 -16.70 21.33
CA ARG A 19 -21.47 -16.12 21.39
C ARG A 19 -21.77 -15.26 20.17
N SER A 20 -22.43 -15.92 19.22
CA SER A 20 -23.46 -15.44 18.29
C SER A 20 -23.75 -13.94 18.20
N GLY A 21 -23.59 -13.43 16.98
CA GLY A 21 -24.65 -12.70 16.29
C GLY A 21 -24.57 -11.18 16.33
N ILE A 22 -23.69 -10.60 15.50
CA ILE A 22 -23.90 -9.23 15.02
C ILE A 22 -23.95 -9.27 13.48
N THR A 23 -25.17 -9.31 12.96
CA THR A 23 -25.48 -8.97 11.57
C THR A 23 -25.38 -7.45 11.43
N VAL A 24 -24.37 -6.95 10.71
CA VAL A 24 -24.38 -5.57 10.24
C VAL A 24 -24.71 -5.61 8.76
N ASP A 25 -25.99 -5.41 8.43
CA ASP A 25 -26.34 -4.97 7.09
C ASP A 25 -26.39 -3.43 7.09
N SER A 26 -25.28 -2.88 6.61
CA SER A 26 -25.16 -1.69 5.78
C SER A 26 -26.39 -0.78 5.71
N THR A 27 -26.29 0.43 6.26
CA THR A 27 -26.78 1.67 5.60
C THR A 27 -26.51 2.90 6.47
N VAL A 28 -25.24 3.30 6.59
CA VAL A 28 -24.95 4.66 7.05
C VAL A 28 -25.04 5.60 5.84
N ARG A 29 -26.13 6.38 5.76
CA ARG A 29 -26.14 7.63 5.00
C ARG A 29 -25.55 8.71 5.89
N VAL A 30 -24.41 9.30 5.50
CA VAL A 30 -24.06 10.65 5.94
C VAL A 30 -23.91 11.52 4.72
N GLY A 31 -24.81 12.47 4.59
CA GLY A 31 -24.37 13.85 4.52
C GLY A 31 -25.14 14.62 5.60
N PRO A 32 -25.24 15.94 5.50
CA PRO A 32 -26.44 16.46 4.89
C PRO A 32 -26.38 16.16 3.38
N PRO A 33 -26.85 14.98 2.89
CA PRO A 33 -27.07 14.87 1.47
C PRO A 33 -28.38 15.60 1.21
N SER A 34 -28.46 16.36 0.13
CA SER A 34 -29.66 17.07 -0.28
C SER A 34 -30.91 16.16 -0.11
N PRO A 35 -32.06 16.67 0.40
CA PRO A 35 -33.27 15.86 0.51
C PRO A 35 -33.61 15.30 -0.88
N ARG A 36 -33.51 13.97 -1.04
CA ARG A 36 -33.93 13.30 -2.28
C ARG A 36 -35.38 13.67 -2.53
N GLN A 37 -35.67 14.16 -3.73
CA GLN A 37 -37.03 14.46 -4.15
C GLN A 37 -37.73 13.15 -4.55
N PRO A 38 -39.07 13.05 -4.45
CA PRO A 38 -39.81 11.91 -4.99
C PRO A 38 -39.67 11.90 -6.53
N GLY A 39 -38.64 11.23 -7.04
CA GLY A 39 -38.31 11.12 -8.48
C GLY A 39 -36.85 10.82 -8.85
N ASP A 40 -35.88 10.87 -7.92
CA ASP A 40 -34.47 10.54 -8.22
C ASP A 40 -34.24 9.03 -8.33
N ASP A 41 -34.66 8.43 -9.44
CA ASP A 41 -34.32 7.06 -9.78
C ASP A 41 -32.90 7.01 -10.35
N CYS A 42 -32.01 6.22 -9.71
CA CYS A 42 -30.77 5.75 -10.34
C CYS A 42 -31.14 4.79 -11.48
N THR A 43 -31.62 5.34 -12.58
CA THR A 43 -32.02 4.56 -13.76
C THR A 43 -30.76 4.00 -14.41
N ALA A 44 -30.48 2.73 -14.11
CA ALA A 44 -29.53 1.92 -14.86
C ALA A 44 -30.09 1.75 -16.27
N ASN A 45 -29.73 2.64 -17.18
CA ASN A 45 -30.11 2.49 -18.57
C ASN A 45 -29.32 1.31 -19.18
N ASP A 46 -30.08 0.32 -19.62
CA ASP A 46 -29.67 -0.82 -20.43
C ASP A 46 -28.66 -0.39 -21.51
N ARG A 47 -27.44 -0.93 -21.43
CA ARG A 47 -26.53 -0.98 -22.58
C ARG A 47 -26.38 -2.44 -23.01
N PRO A 48 -26.69 -2.78 -24.28
CA PRO A 48 -26.60 -4.14 -24.77
C PRO A 48 -25.15 -4.63 -24.76
N GLY A 49 -24.96 -5.83 -24.22
CA GLY A 49 -23.67 -6.44 -23.96
C GLY A 49 -22.86 -6.75 -25.21
N ILE A 50 -21.61 -6.30 -25.19
CA ILE A 50 -20.50 -7.05 -25.76
C ILE A 50 -20.06 -7.98 -24.62
N GLY A 51 -19.91 -9.27 -24.90
CA GLY A 51 -19.61 -10.29 -23.90
C GLY A 51 -18.32 -10.00 -23.15
N ASP A 52 -18.43 -9.32 -22.02
CA ASP A 52 -17.36 -9.02 -21.09
C ASP A 52 -17.80 -9.59 -19.74
N ARG A 53 -17.32 -10.79 -19.41
CA ARG A 53 -17.59 -11.36 -18.10
C ARG A 53 -16.98 -10.39 -17.09
N PRO A 54 -17.74 -9.88 -16.10
CA PRO A 54 -17.20 -8.92 -15.15
C PRO A 54 -15.91 -9.50 -14.54
N PRO A 55 -14.86 -8.69 -14.43
CA PRO A 55 -13.56 -9.17 -13.97
C PRO A 55 -13.74 -9.85 -12.60
N ALA A 56 -13.25 -11.07 -12.49
CA ALA A 56 -13.50 -11.90 -11.32
C ALA A 56 -12.77 -11.31 -10.10
N VAL A 57 -13.54 -10.96 -9.08
CA VAL A 57 -13.01 -10.57 -7.77
C VAL A 57 -12.58 -11.84 -7.04
N ALA A 58 -11.33 -11.87 -6.59
CA ALA A 58 -10.78 -12.99 -5.83
C ALA A 58 -9.86 -12.47 -4.70
N PRO A 59 -9.59 -13.27 -3.66
CA PRO A 59 -8.59 -12.95 -2.64
C PRO A 59 -7.22 -12.66 -3.25
N VAL A 60 -6.53 -11.64 -2.76
CA VAL A 60 -5.17 -11.33 -3.19
C VAL A 60 -4.23 -12.32 -2.54
N THR A 61 -3.35 -12.91 -3.35
CA THR A 61 -2.35 -13.87 -2.88
C THR A 61 -1.00 -13.41 -3.38
N LEU A 62 0.08 -13.81 -2.71
CA LEU A 62 1.45 -13.46 -3.13
C LEU A 62 1.71 -13.83 -4.60
N ARG A 63 1.18 -14.98 -5.06
CA ARG A 63 1.29 -15.38 -6.47
C ARG A 63 0.64 -14.37 -7.42
N ARG A 64 -0.54 -13.85 -7.10
CA ARG A 64 -1.19 -12.82 -7.92
C ARG A 64 -0.43 -11.50 -7.93
N VAL A 65 0.25 -11.17 -6.82
CA VAL A 65 1.16 -10.02 -6.75
C VAL A 65 2.37 -10.24 -7.66
N CYS A 66 2.99 -11.43 -7.62
CA CYS A 66 4.07 -11.81 -8.54
C CYS A 66 3.62 -11.71 -10.00
N ASP A 67 2.48 -12.32 -10.37
CA ASP A 67 1.94 -12.30 -11.73
C ASP A 67 1.71 -10.86 -12.21
N ALA A 68 1.23 -9.97 -11.32
CA ALA A 68 1.03 -8.57 -11.63
C ALA A 68 2.35 -7.77 -11.77
N LEU A 69 3.37 -8.07 -10.96
CA LEU A 69 4.71 -7.48 -11.12
C LEU A 69 5.40 -7.94 -12.41
N ASP A 70 5.22 -9.21 -12.79
CA ASP A 70 5.72 -9.76 -14.05
C ASP A 70 5.07 -9.07 -15.25
N LEU A 71 3.76 -8.79 -15.19
CA LEU A 71 3.06 -8.01 -16.23
C LEU A 71 3.57 -6.56 -16.35
N LEU A 72 4.09 -5.99 -15.26
CA LEU A 72 4.68 -4.65 -15.24
C LEU A 72 6.18 -4.65 -15.61
N ASP A 73 6.76 -5.80 -15.98
CA ASP A 73 8.20 -5.99 -16.21
C ASP A 73 9.06 -5.54 -15.01
N VAL A 74 8.51 -5.58 -13.79
CA VAL A 74 9.22 -5.20 -12.57
C VAL A 74 10.04 -6.39 -12.07
N ARG A 75 11.36 -6.23 -12.03
CA ARG A 75 12.25 -7.25 -11.46
C ARG A 75 12.27 -7.17 -9.95
N TYR A 76 12.06 -8.31 -9.30
CA TYR A 76 12.07 -8.42 -7.84
C TYR A 76 12.87 -9.63 -7.35
N LEU A 77 13.32 -9.55 -6.10
CA LEU A 77 13.90 -10.65 -5.33
C LEU A 77 12.86 -11.13 -4.33
N ALA A 78 12.57 -12.43 -4.31
CA ALA A 78 11.73 -13.05 -3.28
C ALA A 78 12.61 -13.74 -2.25
N ASP A 79 12.34 -13.56 -0.96
CA ASP A 79 13.07 -14.23 0.12
C ASP A 79 12.43 -15.55 0.59
N GLY A 80 11.23 -15.88 0.07
CA GLY A 80 10.48 -17.08 0.42
C GLY A 80 9.49 -16.88 1.57
N ASP A 81 9.55 -15.76 2.29
CA ASP A 81 8.73 -15.45 3.46
C ASP A 81 7.65 -14.39 3.15
N GLY A 82 7.27 -14.26 1.88
CA GLY A 82 6.24 -13.32 1.45
C GLY A 82 6.75 -11.90 1.16
N ASN A 83 8.06 -11.67 1.21
CA ASN A 83 8.66 -10.39 0.86
C ASN A 83 9.13 -10.37 -0.59
N LEU A 84 8.66 -9.38 -1.35
CA LEU A 84 9.11 -9.13 -2.72
C LEU A 84 9.84 -7.78 -2.76
N LEU A 85 11.15 -7.82 -2.97
CA LEU A 85 11.98 -6.63 -3.03
C LEU A 85 12.30 -6.26 -4.48
N ALA A 86 11.72 -5.17 -4.97
CA ALA A 86 12.06 -4.57 -6.25
C ALA A 86 13.08 -3.43 -6.06
N MET A 87 14.04 -3.31 -6.97
CA MET A 87 15.16 -2.37 -6.85
C MET A 87 15.21 -1.41 -8.03
N TRP A 88 15.26 -0.11 -7.72
CA TRP A 88 15.54 0.98 -8.64
C TRP A 88 16.92 1.56 -8.35
N GLU A 89 17.37 2.48 -9.20
CA GLU A 89 18.68 3.13 -9.09
C GLU A 89 18.88 3.83 -7.73
N ARG A 90 17.85 4.55 -7.24
CA ARG A 90 17.95 5.39 -6.02
C ARG A 90 17.19 4.84 -4.82
N HIS A 91 16.36 3.83 -5.00
CA HIS A 91 15.52 3.29 -3.94
C HIS A 91 15.19 1.82 -4.16
N ALA A 92 14.66 1.17 -3.13
CA ALA A 92 14.01 -0.13 -3.25
C ALA A 92 12.56 -0.02 -2.78
N VAL A 93 11.69 -0.85 -3.35
CA VAL A 93 10.31 -1.01 -2.91
C VAL A 93 10.14 -2.44 -2.41
N LEU A 94 9.74 -2.56 -1.15
CA LEU A 94 9.33 -3.82 -0.54
C LEU A 94 7.82 -3.97 -0.71
N VAL A 95 7.39 -5.03 -1.38
CA VAL A 95 5.98 -5.39 -1.53
C VAL A 95 5.70 -6.61 -0.66
N THR A 96 4.68 -6.50 0.18
CA THR A 96 4.26 -7.53 1.13
C THR A 96 2.74 -7.62 1.20
N LEU A 97 2.25 -8.77 1.61
CA LEU A 97 0.91 -8.91 2.17
C LEU A 97 1.07 -8.97 3.69
N GLU A 98 0.46 -8.01 4.40
CA GLU A 98 0.52 -7.90 5.86
C GLU A 98 -0.89 -8.07 6.46
N GLY A 99 -0.97 -8.24 7.77
CA GLY A 99 -2.22 -8.48 8.49
C GLY A 99 -2.35 -9.93 8.96
N PRO A 100 -3.30 -10.25 9.84
CA PRO A 100 -3.49 -11.61 10.35
C PRO A 100 -3.89 -12.64 9.29
N GLU A 101 -4.48 -12.18 8.18
CA GLU A 101 -4.97 -13.01 7.07
C GLU A 101 -4.26 -12.68 5.74
N ASP A 102 -3.10 -12.01 5.79
CA ASP A 102 -2.37 -11.50 4.62
C ASP A 102 -3.25 -10.59 3.74
N GLU A 103 -4.13 -9.81 4.37
CA GLU A 103 -5.21 -9.09 3.71
C GLU A 103 -4.87 -7.65 3.33
N ILE A 104 -3.71 -7.13 3.74
CA ILE A 104 -3.28 -5.75 3.47
C ILE A 104 -2.11 -5.78 2.49
N LEU A 105 -2.32 -5.25 1.28
CA LEU A 105 -1.22 -5.00 0.36
C LEU A 105 -0.42 -3.81 0.87
N VAL A 106 0.87 -4.01 1.11
CA VAL A 106 1.80 -2.98 1.54
C VAL A 106 2.91 -2.83 0.51
N MET A 107 3.13 -1.60 0.05
CA MET A 107 4.28 -1.22 -0.77
C MET A 107 5.07 -0.17 -0.01
N ARG A 108 6.28 -0.51 0.43
CA ARG A 108 7.16 0.36 1.22
C ARG A 108 8.41 0.71 0.42
N ALA A 109 8.48 1.96 -0.02
CA ALA A 109 9.65 2.53 -0.67
C ALA A 109 10.65 3.04 0.37
N ARG A 110 11.94 2.80 0.09
CA ARG A 110 13.06 3.33 0.87
C ARG A 110 14.18 3.78 -0.06
N PRO A 111 14.57 5.07 -0.06
CA PRO A 111 15.79 5.52 -0.71
C PRO A 111 17.01 4.76 -0.18
N HIS A 112 18.02 4.54 -1.03
CA HIS A 112 19.28 3.93 -0.61
C HIS A 112 20.06 4.85 0.34
N ALA A 113 19.94 6.17 0.12
CA ALA A 113 20.51 7.20 0.97
C ALA A 113 19.70 7.37 2.28
N THR A 114 20.40 7.81 3.31
CA THR A 114 19.87 8.06 4.65
C THR A 114 20.26 9.45 5.11
N VAL A 115 19.48 10.03 6.02
CA VAL A 115 19.67 11.39 6.50
C VAL A 115 20.57 11.40 7.75
N PRO A 116 21.55 12.32 7.86
CA PRO A 116 22.31 12.50 9.10
C PRO A 116 21.41 12.92 10.27
N PRO A 117 21.72 12.52 11.51
CA PRO A 117 20.91 12.86 12.67
C PRO A 117 20.78 14.38 12.91
N ASP A 118 21.80 15.16 12.54
CA ASP A 118 21.80 16.63 12.64
C ASP A 118 20.71 17.28 11.76
N TRP A 119 20.16 16.55 10.79
CA TRP A 119 19.12 17.02 9.87
C TRP A 119 17.73 16.48 10.22
N ALA A 120 17.53 15.88 11.40
CA ALA A 120 16.25 15.31 11.83
C ALA A 120 15.07 16.29 11.70
N ASP A 121 15.20 17.51 12.22
CA ASP A 121 14.15 18.54 12.15
C ASP A 121 13.83 18.97 10.71
N ARG A 122 14.81 18.89 9.81
CA ARG A 122 14.60 19.11 8.38
C ARG A 122 13.84 17.93 7.77
N ALA A 123 14.25 16.70 8.08
CA ALA A 123 13.59 15.49 7.59
C ALA A 123 12.11 15.45 7.96
N TYR A 124 11.75 15.74 9.21
CA TYR A 124 10.35 15.77 9.65
C TYR A 124 9.52 16.80 8.89
N ARG A 125 10.04 18.01 8.67
CA ARG A 125 9.33 19.06 7.92
C ARG A 125 9.14 18.69 6.46
N VAL A 126 10.21 18.20 5.82
CA VAL A 126 10.18 17.75 4.42
C VAL A 126 9.12 16.67 4.28
N VAL A 127 9.22 15.58 5.05
CA VAL A 127 8.26 14.46 5.02
C VAL A 127 6.81 14.91 5.26
N ASN A 128 6.58 15.84 6.20
CA ASN A 128 5.26 16.37 6.44
C ASN A 128 4.72 17.18 5.24
N GLU A 129 5.58 17.93 4.55
CA GLU A 129 5.20 18.67 3.34
C GLU A 129 4.80 17.73 2.20
N TRP A 130 5.50 16.61 2.02
CA TRP A 130 5.08 15.56 1.08
C TRP A 130 3.66 15.08 1.40
N ASN A 131 3.42 14.68 2.66
CA ASN A 131 2.12 14.19 3.09
C ASN A 131 1.00 15.24 2.94
N HIS A 132 1.34 16.53 3.04
CA HIS A 132 0.41 17.63 2.87
C HIS A 132 0.05 17.90 1.40
N THR A 133 0.99 17.72 0.48
CA THR A 133 0.86 18.18 -0.91
C THR A 133 0.70 17.08 -1.95
N ARG A 134 0.92 15.82 -1.57
CA ARG A 134 0.85 14.65 -2.45
C ARG A 134 -0.10 13.59 -1.88
N ARG A 135 -0.43 12.59 -2.69
CA ARG A 135 -1.41 11.55 -2.37
C ARG A 135 -0.76 10.17 -2.39
N PHE A 136 -1.54 9.17 -1.99
CA PHE A 136 -1.24 7.73 -1.99
C PHE A 136 -0.24 7.28 -0.93
N CYS A 137 1.02 7.74 -0.98
CA CYS A 137 2.03 7.26 -0.05
C CYS A 137 2.15 8.17 1.17
N LYS A 138 2.02 7.57 2.36
CA LYS A 138 2.38 8.19 3.64
C LYS A 138 3.89 8.09 3.83
N ALA A 139 4.56 9.22 4.02
CA ALA A 139 5.98 9.29 4.31
C ALA A 139 6.28 9.44 5.80
N TYR A 140 7.39 8.87 6.27
CA TYR A 140 7.86 8.98 7.66
C TYR A 140 9.39 8.77 7.76
N VAL A 141 9.97 9.31 8.83
CA VAL A 141 11.36 9.03 9.23
C VAL A 141 11.34 7.79 10.11
N GLY A 142 12.16 6.79 9.81
CA GLY A 142 12.27 5.59 10.64
C GLY A 142 13.35 5.69 11.71
N ASP A 143 13.45 4.62 12.50
CA ASP A 143 14.42 4.54 13.58
C ASP A 143 15.87 4.65 13.05
N PRO A 144 16.78 5.29 13.81
CA PRO A 144 18.17 5.37 13.43
C PRO A 144 18.77 3.99 13.15
N THR A 145 19.50 3.88 12.05
CA THR A 145 20.34 2.72 11.75
C THR A 145 21.43 2.56 12.82
N GLU A 146 22.14 1.43 12.82
CA GLU A 146 23.30 1.19 13.69
C GLU A 146 24.37 2.30 13.62
N ARG A 147 24.44 3.03 12.50
CA ARG A 147 25.35 4.16 12.29
C ARG A 147 24.75 5.52 12.67
N GLY A 148 23.60 5.53 13.33
CA GLY A 148 22.86 6.74 13.71
C GLY A 148 22.20 7.49 12.54
N GLN A 149 22.26 6.96 11.32
CA GLN A 149 21.62 7.58 10.15
C GLN A 149 20.12 7.29 10.14
N LEU A 150 19.32 8.28 9.76
CA LEU A 150 17.86 8.22 9.73
C LEU A 150 17.38 7.74 8.36
N PRO A 151 16.76 6.55 8.26
CA PRO A 151 16.12 6.12 7.02
C PRO A 151 14.81 6.89 6.79
N ILE A 152 14.47 7.11 5.53
CA ILE A 152 13.21 7.72 5.12
C ILE A 152 12.38 6.66 4.40
N TYR A 153 11.08 6.64 4.68
CA TYR A 153 10.14 5.70 4.08
C TYR A 153 8.97 6.43 3.46
N ALA A 154 8.41 5.83 2.42
CA ALA A 154 7.07 6.13 1.91
C ALA A 154 6.33 4.81 1.72
N GLU A 155 5.12 4.69 2.27
CA GLU A 155 4.34 3.47 2.15
C GLU A 155 2.91 3.73 1.66
N LEU A 156 2.46 2.84 0.78
CA LEU A 156 1.06 2.66 0.39
C LEU A 156 0.56 1.38 1.06
N GLN A 157 -0.59 1.46 1.72
CA GLN A 157 -1.24 0.31 2.36
C GLN A 157 -2.69 0.27 1.94
N VAL A 158 -3.13 -0.86 1.41
CA VAL A 158 -4.50 -1.05 0.92
C VAL A 158 -5.09 -2.32 1.52
N PRO A 159 -6.15 -2.24 2.33
CA PRO A 159 -6.87 -3.42 2.79
C PRO A 159 -7.66 -4.04 1.62
N LEU A 160 -7.39 -5.30 1.34
CA LEU A 160 -7.92 -6.08 0.21
C LEU A 160 -8.64 -7.35 0.69
N GLY A 161 -9.15 -7.37 1.92
CA GLY A 161 -9.88 -8.52 2.49
C GLY A 161 -11.15 -8.92 1.71
N ALA A 162 -11.78 -7.98 0.99
CA ALA A 162 -12.89 -8.28 0.09
C ALA A 162 -12.44 -8.90 -1.26
N GLY A 163 -11.12 -8.99 -1.48
CA GLY A 163 -10.53 -9.34 -2.75
C GLY A 163 -10.49 -8.17 -3.74
N THR A 164 -9.84 -8.41 -4.87
CA THR A 164 -9.78 -7.47 -6.01
C THR A 164 -9.71 -8.27 -7.32
N HIS A 165 -9.93 -7.61 -8.44
CA HIS A 165 -9.65 -8.18 -9.75
C HIS A 165 -8.24 -7.83 -10.24
N ASP A 166 -7.67 -8.64 -11.13
CA ASP A 166 -6.26 -8.53 -11.53
C ASP A 166 -5.90 -7.17 -12.13
N ALA A 167 -6.78 -6.60 -12.96
CA ALA A 167 -6.52 -5.28 -13.56
C ALA A 167 -6.31 -4.18 -12.50
N LEU A 168 -7.09 -4.18 -11.41
CA LEU A 168 -6.93 -3.20 -10.34
C LEU A 168 -5.71 -3.51 -9.48
N LEU A 169 -5.36 -4.79 -9.30
CA LEU A 169 -4.12 -5.16 -8.62
C LEU A 169 -2.88 -4.62 -9.37
N VAL A 170 -2.86 -4.80 -10.71
CA VAL A 170 -1.81 -4.25 -11.57
C VAL A 170 -1.76 -2.73 -11.47
N GLU A 171 -2.90 -2.04 -11.57
CA GLU A 171 -2.98 -0.57 -11.47
C GLU A 171 -2.50 -0.06 -10.10
N MET A 172 -2.83 -0.75 -9.01
CA MET A 172 -2.36 -0.41 -7.67
C MET A 172 -0.83 -0.54 -7.54
N LEU A 173 -0.26 -1.63 -8.08
CA LEU A 173 1.19 -1.86 -8.04
C LEU A 173 1.94 -0.85 -8.91
N ASP A 174 1.44 -0.56 -10.10
CA ASP A 174 2.01 0.46 -10.99
C ASP A 174 1.97 1.86 -10.33
N CYS A 175 0.81 2.23 -9.79
CA CYS A 175 0.64 3.49 -9.06
C CYS A 175 1.60 3.59 -7.86
N GLY A 176 1.72 2.53 -7.06
CA GLY A 176 2.63 2.50 -5.92
C GLY A 176 4.10 2.66 -6.34
N ALA A 177 4.53 2.00 -7.41
CA ALA A 177 5.89 2.12 -7.94
C ALA A 177 6.17 3.52 -8.53
N ALA A 178 5.22 4.10 -9.26
CA ALA A 178 5.32 5.44 -9.83
C ALA A 178 5.40 6.52 -8.72
N VAL A 179 4.56 6.41 -7.69
CA VAL A 179 4.58 7.34 -6.55
C VAL A 179 5.85 7.16 -5.72
N ALA A 180 6.35 5.93 -5.54
CA ALA A 180 7.63 5.68 -4.88
C ALA A 180 8.80 6.39 -5.60
N THR A 181 8.84 6.32 -6.92
CA THR A 181 9.84 7.03 -7.73
C THR A 181 9.70 8.55 -7.56
N THR A 182 8.47 9.06 -7.68
CA THR A 182 8.18 10.50 -7.50
C THR A 182 8.60 11.00 -6.11
N PHE A 183 8.38 10.19 -5.06
CA PHE A 183 8.79 10.52 -3.71
C PHE A 183 10.31 10.64 -3.58
N VAL A 184 11.04 9.71 -4.17
CA VAL A 184 12.50 9.69 -4.12
C VAL A 184 13.09 10.86 -4.90
N ASP A 185 12.53 11.19 -6.05
CA ASP A 185 12.95 12.37 -6.83
C ASP A 185 12.69 13.65 -6.04
N TRP A 186 11.50 13.79 -5.43
CA TRP A 186 11.16 14.91 -4.58
C TRP A 186 12.13 15.08 -3.39
N LEU A 187 12.62 14.00 -2.79
CA LEU A 187 13.62 14.07 -1.71
C LEU A 187 14.96 14.67 -2.15
N HIS A 188 15.37 14.46 -3.40
CA HIS A 188 16.62 15.01 -3.95
C HIS A 188 16.42 16.43 -4.48
N ASP A 189 15.26 16.71 -5.07
CA ASP A 189 14.98 17.98 -5.75
C ASP A 189 14.36 19.01 -4.80
N GLU A 190 13.03 19.06 -4.72
CA GLU A 190 12.30 20.09 -3.97
C GLU A 190 12.50 19.98 -2.45
N GLY A 191 12.52 18.75 -1.93
CA GLY A 191 12.76 18.45 -0.53
C GLY A 191 14.21 18.69 -0.09
N ALA A 192 15.15 18.61 -1.04
CA ALA A 192 16.59 18.81 -0.85
C ALA A 192 17.08 18.22 0.50
N LEU A 193 16.82 16.94 0.69
CA LEU A 193 17.09 16.18 1.92
C LEU A 193 18.18 15.13 1.73
N LEU A 194 18.28 14.54 0.53
CA LEU A 194 19.20 13.46 0.17
C LEU A 194 20.20 13.87 -0.92
#